data_AF-A0A0K0XTY9-F1
#
_entry.id   AF-A0A0K0XTY9-F1
#
_cell.length_a   1.000
_cell.length_b   1.000
_cell.length_c   1.000
_cell.angle_alpha   90.00
_cell.angle_beta   90.00
_cell.angle_gamma   90.00
#
_symmetry.space_group_name_H-M   'P 1'
#
loop_
_entity.id
_entity.type
_entity.pdbx_description
1 polymer ?
#
loop_
_entity_poly.entity_id
_entity_poly.type
_entity_poly.pdbx_seq_one_letter_code
_entity_poly.pdbx_strand_id
1 'polypeptide(L)'
;MEILGMIIVVAGGLLLLVAAIWFLVVAFQEHILWGLGCLLLPFVSLVFLVMHWDKAGRPFLYQLAGWAILLLGSFLAGPEL
;
A
#
# COMPACT_ATOMS: atom_id res chain seq x y z
N MET A 1 -14.48 10.58 -19.13
CA MET A 1 -13.23 10.30 -18.39
C MET A 1 -13.49 9.96 -16.93
N GLU A 2 -14.49 10.56 -16.30
CA GLU A 2 -14.85 10.33 -14.89
C GLU A 2 -15.09 8.86 -14.50
N ILE A 3 -15.93 8.11 -15.22
CA ILE A 3 -16.21 6.69 -14.90
C ILE A 3 -14.95 5.84 -14.98
N LEU A 4 -14.10 6.07 -15.98
CA LEU A 4 -12.82 5.38 -16.13
C LEU A 4 -11.89 5.71 -14.95
N GLY A 5 -11.80 6.98 -14.57
CA GLY A 5 -11.04 7.42 -13.41
C GLY A 5 -11.52 6.75 -12.10
N MET A 6 -12.82 6.68 -11.87
CA MET A 6 -13.40 5.99 -10.71
C MET A 6 -13.02 4.49 -10.67
N ILE A 7 -13.08 3.79 -11.80
CA ILE A 7 -12.68 2.37 -11.88
C ILE A 7 -11.20 2.21 -11.50
N ILE A 8 -10.34 3.10 -12.00
CA ILE A 8 -8.90 3.08 -11.71
C ILE A 8 -8.64 3.36 -10.23
N VAL A 9 -9.33 4.34 -9.63
CA VAL A 9 -9.23 4.64 -8.19
C VAL A 9 -9.61 3.41 -7.36
N VAL A 10 -10.72 2.75 -7.69
CA VAL A 10 -11.17 1.53 -6.99
C VAL A 10 -10.13 0.42 -7.13
N ALA A 11 -9.60 0.18 -8.34
CA ALA A 11 -8.57 -0.82 -8.57
C ALA A 11 -7.28 -0.52 -7.78
N GLY A 12 -6.83 0.75 -7.76
CA GLY A 12 -5.68 1.19 -6.98
C GLY A 12 -5.90 1.01 -5.48
N GLY A 13 -7.09 1.34 -4.98
CA GLY A 13 -7.48 1.14 -3.58
C GLY A 13 -7.49 -0.33 -3.15
N LEU A 14 -8.00 -1.22 -4.00
CA LEU A 14 -7.97 -2.67 -3.74
C LEU A 14 -6.52 -3.19 -3.72
N LEU A 15 -5.68 -2.75 -4.65
CA LEU A 15 -4.27 -3.14 -4.67
C LEU A 15 -3.54 -2.67 -3.41
N LEU A 16 -3.78 -1.42 -2.97
CA LEU A 16 -3.25 -0.88 -1.72
C LEU A 16 -3.66 -1.72 -0.52
N LEU A 17 -4.93 -2.09 -0.43
CA LEU A 17 -5.45 -2.89 0.68
C LEU A 17 -4.78 -4.27 0.73
N VAL A 18 -4.70 -4.96 -0.42
CA VAL A 18 -4.05 -6.27 -0.51
C VAL A 18 -2.56 -6.18 -0.15
N ALA A 19 -1.86 -5.18 -0.67
CA ALA A 19 -0.44 -4.96 -0.39
C ALA A 19 -0.19 -4.59 1.09
N ALA A 20 -1.08 -3.80 1.71
CA ALA A 20 -0.99 -3.44 3.13
C ALA A 20 -1.22 -4.65 4.04
N ILE A 21 -2.24 -5.47 3.76
CA ILE A 21 -2.50 -6.70 4.49
C ILE A 21 -1.31 -7.66 4.33
N TRP A 22 -0.79 -7.83 3.12
CA TRP A 22 0.37 -8.69 2.89
C TRP A 22 1.60 -8.20 3.68
N PHE A 23 1.88 -6.90 3.68
CA PHE A 23 2.96 -6.33 4.48
C PHE A 23 2.79 -6.63 5.98
N LEU A 24 1.58 -6.42 6.52
CA LEU A 24 1.29 -6.71 7.92
C LEU A 24 1.42 -8.21 8.23
N VAL A 25 0.94 -9.10 7.37
CA VAL A 25 1.09 -10.55 7.55
C VAL A 25 2.56 -10.93 7.65
N VAL A 26 3.41 -10.39 6.76
CA VAL A 26 4.87 -10.61 6.83
C VAL A 26 5.46 -10.08 8.15
N ALA A 27 5.00 -8.93 8.64
CA ALA A 27 5.44 -8.38 9.93
C ALA A 27 5.03 -9.26 11.13
N PHE A 28 3.79 -9.77 11.14
CA PHE A 28 3.30 -10.68 12.17
C PHE A 28 3.97 -12.06 12.13
N GLN A 29 4.38 -12.51 10.93
CA GLN A 29 5.13 -13.76 10.76
C GLN A 29 6.55 -13.68 11.35
N GLU A 30 7.15 -12.49 11.39
CA GLU A 30 8.46 -12.30 12.02
C GLU A 30 8.33 -12.27 13.55
N HIS A 31 7.49 -11.38 14.08
CA HIS A 31 7.19 -11.31 15.51
C HIS A 31 5.94 -10.45 15.78
N ILE A 32 5.22 -10.75 16.87
CA ILE A 32 4.01 -10.00 17.24
C ILE A 32 4.27 -8.51 17.49
N LEU A 33 5.45 -8.15 18.03
CA LEU A 33 5.84 -6.74 18.23
C LEU A 33 6.08 -6.02 16.90
N TRP A 34 6.59 -6.69 15.87
CA TRP A 34 6.74 -6.09 14.55
C TRP A 34 5.39 -5.86 13.90
N GLY A 35 4.49 -6.85 13.96
CA GLY A 35 3.12 -6.73 13.46
C GLY A 35 2.36 -5.58 14.14
N LEU A 36 2.34 -5.54 15.47
CA LEU A 36 1.69 -4.47 16.24
C LEU A 36 2.36 -3.11 16.02
N GLY A 37 3.69 -3.09 15.99
CA GLY A 37 4.46 -1.88 15.72
C GLY A 37 4.13 -1.28 14.35
N CYS A 38 4.11 -2.09 13.29
CA CYS A 38 3.75 -1.65 11.94
C CYS A 38 2.27 -1.23 11.85
N LEU A 39 1.38 -1.87 12.60
CA LEU A 39 -0.06 -1.57 12.60
C LEU A 39 -0.38 -0.23 13.28
N LEU A 40 0.31 0.08 14.40
CA LEU A 40 0.02 1.25 15.22
C LEU A 40 0.89 2.46 14.88
N LEU A 41 2.09 2.25 14.35
CA LEU A 41 3.10 3.29 14.15
C LEU A 41 3.67 3.21 12.72
N PRO A 42 3.38 4.20 11.84
CA PRO A 42 3.84 4.16 10.46
C PRO A 42 5.38 4.20 10.33
N PHE A 43 6.06 4.83 11.28
CA PHE A 43 7.53 4.87 11.33
C PHE A 43 8.14 3.47 11.54
N VAL A 44 7.47 2.60 12.29
CA VAL A 44 7.96 1.23 12.52
C VAL A 44 7.87 0.42 11.24
N SER A 45 6.86 0.64 10.40
CA SER A 45 6.75 0.01 9.09
C SER A 45 7.94 0.33 8.18
N LEU A 46 8.46 1.57 8.22
CA LEU A 46 9.67 1.93 7.46
C LEU A 46 10.91 1.24 8.01
N VAL A 47 11.07 1.19 9.33
CA VAL A 47 12.18 0.46 9.98
C VAL A 47 12.11 -1.03 9.62
N PHE A 48 10.94 -1.65 9.74
CA PHE A 48 10.71 -3.04 9.39
C PHE A 48 11.03 -3.33 7.91
N LEU A 49 10.60 -2.45 7.01
CA LEU A 49 10.88 -2.54 5.57
C LEU A 49 12.39 -2.55 5.28
N VAL A 50 13.15 -1.63 5.89
CA VAL A 50 14.60 -1.55 5.67
C VAL A 50 15.32 -2.77 6.26
N MET A 51 14.88 -3.24 7.44
CA MET A 51 15.50 -4.40 8.12
C MET A 51 15.15 -5.75 7.47
N HIS A 52 13.95 -5.89 6.89
CA HIS A 52 13.44 -7.14 6.32
C HIS A 52 13.06 -6.95 4.85
N TRP A 53 13.90 -6.27 4.09
CA TRP A 53 13.63 -5.93 2.68
C TRP A 53 13.36 -7.16 1.81
N ASP A 54 14.02 -8.28 2.10
CA ASP A 54 13.84 -9.55 1.41
C ASP A 54 12.38 -10.06 1.47
N LYS A 55 11.69 -9.86 2.60
CA LYS A 55 10.30 -10.27 2.80
C LYS A 55 9.30 -9.13 2.55
N ALA A 56 9.63 -7.92 3.01
CA ALA A 56 8.73 -6.77 3.04
C ALA A 56 8.83 -5.86 1.79
N GLY A 57 9.91 -5.95 1.02
CA GLY A 57 10.14 -5.12 -0.16
C GLY A 57 9.11 -5.36 -1.26
N ARG A 58 8.73 -6.61 -1.51
CA ARG A 58 7.69 -6.95 -2.50
C ARG A 58 6.33 -6.32 -2.15
N PRO A 59 5.72 -6.59 -0.98
CA PRO A 59 4.44 -5.97 -0.64
C PRO A 59 4.51 -4.44 -0.64
N PHE A 60 5.63 -3.85 -0.22
CA PHE A 60 5.82 -2.40 -0.28
C PHE A 60 5.81 -1.85 -1.72
N LEU A 61 6.47 -2.52 -2.67
CA LEU A 61 6.45 -2.12 -4.08
C LEU A 61 5.04 -2.20 -4.69
N TYR A 62 4.24 -3.21 -4.33
CA TYR A 62 2.83 -3.26 -4.74
C TYR A 62 2.01 -2.12 -4.12
N GLN A 63 2.32 -1.73 -2.89
CA GLN A 63 1.72 -0.56 -2.25
C GLN A 63 2.06 0.72 -3.05
N LEU A 64 3.33 0.89 -3.45
CA LEU A 64 3.74 2.03 -4.27
C LEU A 64 3.04 2.05 -5.65
N ALA A 65 2.89 0.89 -6.29
CA ALA A 65 2.13 0.76 -7.52
C ALA A 65 0.64 1.11 -7.32
N GLY A 66 0.03 0.66 -6.23
CA GLY A 66 -1.33 1.01 -5.85
C GLY A 66 -1.51 2.52 -5.67
N TRP A 67 -0.58 3.19 -5.01
CA TRP A 67 -0.56 4.65 -4.90
C TRP A 67 -0.45 5.35 -6.25
N ALA A 68 0.44 4.89 -7.12
CA ALA A 68 0.58 5.45 -8.47
C ALA A 68 -0.74 5.31 -9.28
N ILE A 69 -1.38 4.14 -9.24
CA ILE A 69 -2.66 3.89 -9.89
C ILE A 69 -3.75 4.79 -9.30
N LEU A 70 -3.83 4.90 -7.98
CA LEU A 70 -4.82 5.74 -7.30
C LEU A 70 -4.67 7.21 -7.71
N LEU A 71 -3.45 7.75 -7.69
CA LEU A 71 -3.18 9.12 -8.13
C LEU A 71 -3.58 9.34 -9.59
N LEU A 72 -3.20 8.44 -10.50
CA LEU A 72 -3.59 8.51 -11.91
C LEU A 72 -5.12 8.50 -12.07
N GLY A 73 -5.80 7.61 -11.37
CA GLY A 73 -7.27 7.55 -11.37
C GLY A 73 -7.90 8.84 -10.85
N SER A 74 -7.35 9.43 -9.79
CA SER A 74 -7.83 10.69 -9.22
C SER A 74 -7.64 11.87 -10.19
N PHE A 75 -6.52 11.93 -10.92
CA PHE A 75 -6.33 12.94 -11.96
C PHE A 75 -7.32 12.79 -13.12
N LEU A 76 -7.66 11.56 -13.51
CA LEU A 76 -8.62 11.29 -14.58
C LEU A 76 -10.09 11.43 -14.15
N ALA A 77 -10.36 11.36 -12.85
CA ALA A 77 -11.70 11.50 -12.25
C ALA A 77 -12.00 12.93 -11.77
N GLY A 78 -10.98 13.78 -11.59
CA GLY A 78 -11.15 15.17 -11.18
C GLY A 78 -11.86 16.00 -12.25
N PRO A 79 -12.64 17.02 -11.86
CA PRO A 79 -13.25 17.93 -12.82
C PRO A 79 -12.10 18.66 -13.55
N GLU A 80 -12.13 18.65 -14.88
CA GLU A 80 -11.20 19.44 -15.69
C GLU A 80 -11.32 20.91 -15.23
N LEU A 81 -10.26 21.45 -14.60
CA LEU A 81 -10.19 22.85 -14.19
C LEU A 81 -10.21 23.79 -15.40
#